data_AF-A0A9W7DDW4-F1
#
_entry.id   AF-A0A9W7DDW4-F1
#
_cell.length_a   1.000
_cell.length_b   1.000
_cell.length_c   1.000
_cell.angle_alpha   90.00
_cell.angle_beta   90.00
_cell.angle_gamma   90.00
#
_symmetry.space_group_name_H-M   'P 1'
#
loop_
_entity.id
_entity.type
_entity.pdbx_description
1 polymer ?
#
loop_
_entity_poly.entity_id
_entity_poly.type
_entity_poly.pdbx_seq_one_letter_code
_entity_poly.pdbx_strand_id
1 'polypeptide(L)'
;MAATLTQSAPTDLESRPLSILDLGEDIFTFHLIKHLKDEDVVSLFLTCKQLYQSLNNSIVWQELLNNTFANHSQRYPIPLQLQMKWPSLYSMRKNAQLFTWGSNESSRLGTPYVPETNYEMVPGLRIPKRMKSAYQLKLTTDMSNRTTNFRGCFQTTGDVDCAGCRDNQRADIIDISGGGFSFQILTSLGELYYTGKSYMGTLDHAAPGPQREEILESTNYQSRSSRMNGIPLQFQNMNTMNRVVTSDSDYGEAHFVEMSSGRSHFIALDENRKDVWTWDDKRQSKKGVKLNLINPVSRVSLINDENRICKIRAGWGLSSCLIRNVGIVVWNTRSGINHQQGAKCVFGPVDSSVTIIENTNQDRIADYVVLSGYIVYITYSGELFKVEIKNDDVGVRSYIPNGVKLNEFHKFADKHSSSQLPSSSSFVRVFGDNNKFAVTTNNDQVLFGNVCDEACHPLIYPELQHQSIVSISMGDHHYMALNSQGEVFSWGKELRTNGCLGNLGLLDDIMKSGVGHLEDNNATLVIERPTKIGLPNDNGVVLGIAAGGWHSAALVGC
;
A
#
# COMPACT_ATOMS: atom_id res chain seq x y z
N MET A 1 -9.91 -91.23 -19.84
CA MET A 1 -9.05 -90.09 -20.20
C MET A 1 -9.75 -88.82 -19.76
N ALA A 2 -9.47 -88.38 -18.54
CA ALA A 2 -9.87 -87.08 -18.01
C ALA A 2 -8.60 -86.22 -18.01
N ALA A 3 -8.58 -85.15 -18.80
CA ALA A 3 -7.50 -84.18 -18.81
C ALA A 3 -7.94 -82.96 -17.98
N THR A 4 -7.45 -82.91 -16.75
CA THR A 4 -7.66 -81.81 -15.81
C THR A 4 -6.88 -80.58 -16.29
N LEU A 5 -7.60 -79.52 -16.62
CA LEU A 5 -7.05 -78.18 -16.87
C LEU A 5 -6.59 -77.59 -15.53
N THR A 6 -5.29 -77.60 -15.27
CA THR A 6 -4.68 -76.76 -14.23
C THR A 6 -4.55 -75.34 -14.76
N GLN A 7 -5.43 -74.44 -14.32
CA GLN A 7 -5.22 -73.00 -14.42
C GLN A 7 -4.00 -72.62 -13.56
N SER A 8 -2.94 -72.12 -14.19
CA SER A 8 -1.92 -71.34 -13.49
C SER A 8 -2.52 -69.97 -13.19
N ALA A 9 -2.76 -69.69 -11.91
CA ALA A 9 -3.13 -68.36 -11.44
C ALA A 9 -2.02 -67.35 -11.82
N PRO A 10 -2.36 -66.12 -12.27
CA PRO A 10 -1.37 -65.07 -12.38
C PRO A 10 -0.92 -64.71 -10.96
N THR A 11 0.37 -64.95 -10.70
CA THR A 11 1.10 -64.49 -9.53
C THR A 11 0.93 -62.99 -9.34
N ASP A 12 0.42 -62.61 -8.18
CA ASP A 12 0.61 -61.36 -7.44
C ASP A 12 1.00 -60.14 -8.30
N LEU A 13 -0.01 -59.34 -8.69
CA LEU A 13 0.21 -57.90 -8.78
C LEU A 13 0.54 -57.40 -7.37
N GLU A 14 1.82 -57.35 -7.02
CA GLU A 14 2.30 -56.59 -5.88
C GLU A 14 1.72 -55.17 -5.99
N SER A 15 0.80 -54.84 -5.10
CA SER A 15 0.25 -53.49 -4.99
C SER A 15 1.39 -52.56 -4.60
N ARG A 16 2.00 -51.89 -5.60
CA ARG A 16 2.95 -50.81 -5.36
C ARG A 16 2.36 -49.89 -4.29
N PRO A 17 3.09 -49.57 -3.21
CA PRO A 17 2.62 -48.62 -2.23
C PRO A 17 2.32 -47.29 -2.94
N LEU A 18 1.13 -46.75 -2.70
CA LEU A 18 0.69 -45.47 -3.26
C LEU A 18 1.74 -44.41 -2.94
N SER A 19 2.31 -43.83 -3.98
CA SER A 19 3.22 -42.70 -3.92
C SER A 19 2.43 -41.40 -4.04
N ILE A 20 2.98 -40.30 -3.51
CA ILE A 20 2.45 -38.97 -3.77
C ILE A 20 2.36 -38.68 -5.28
N LEU A 21 3.27 -39.27 -6.09
CA LEU A 21 3.28 -39.15 -7.55
C LEU A 21 2.10 -39.83 -8.26
N ASP A 22 1.35 -40.66 -7.52
CA ASP A 22 0.14 -41.31 -8.03
C ASP A 22 -1.09 -40.39 -7.90
N LEU A 23 -0.94 -39.22 -7.27
CA LEU A 23 -1.95 -38.16 -7.28
C LEU A 23 -2.01 -37.49 -8.66
N GLY A 24 -3.22 -37.12 -9.10
CA GLY A 24 -3.43 -36.37 -10.34
C GLY A 24 -2.80 -34.98 -10.31
N GLU A 25 -2.41 -34.47 -11.48
CA GLU A 25 -1.84 -33.12 -11.65
C GLU A 25 -2.79 -32.01 -11.17
N ASP A 26 -4.09 -32.24 -11.27
CA ASP A 26 -5.17 -31.38 -10.77
C ASP A 26 -5.15 -31.25 -9.24
N ILE A 27 -4.91 -32.35 -8.51
CA ILE A 27 -4.79 -32.35 -7.05
C ILE A 27 -3.59 -31.50 -6.63
N PHE A 28 -2.45 -31.67 -7.29
CA PHE A 28 -1.27 -30.87 -7.04
C PHE A 28 -1.52 -29.38 -7.32
N THR A 29 -2.08 -29.06 -8.49
CA THR A 29 -2.22 -27.68 -8.97
C THR A 29 -3.29 -26.90 -8.20
N PHE A 30 -4.45 -27.50 -7.90
CA PHE A 30 -5.61 -26.78 -7.38
C PHE A 30 -5.87 -26.97 -5.88
N HIS A 31 -5.28 -27.99 -5.26
CA HIS A 31 -5.55 -28.32 -3.86
C HIS A 31 -4.28 -28.26 -3.00
N LEU A 32 -3.18 -28.89 -3.42
CA LEU A 32 -1.98 -28.95 -2.59
C LEU A 32 -1.33 -27.58 -2.38
N ILE A 33 -1.11 -26.83 -3.48
CA ILE A 33 -0.36 -25.56 -3.44
C ILE A 33 -1.01 -24.52 -2.52
N LYS A 34 -2.34 -24.51 -2.42
CA LYS A 34 -3.08 -23.56 -1.56
C LYS A 34 -2.81 -23.72 -0.07
N HIS A 35 -2.20 -24.84 0.33
CA HIS A 35 -1.90 -25.16 1.71
C HIS A 35 -0.39 -25.17 2.02
N LEU A 36 0.46 -24.92 1.01
CA LEU A 36 1.90 -24.87 1.16
C LEU A 36 2.40 -23.42 1.18
N LYS A 37 3.51 -23.18 1.87
CA LYS A 37 4.23 -21.90 1.75
C LYS A 37 4.95 -21.86 0.41
N ASP A 38 5.20 -20.66 -0.11
CA ASP A 38 5.85 -20.47 -1.40
C ASP A 38 7.22 -21.17 -1.48
N GLU A 39 7.97 -21.16 -0.39
CA GLU A 39 9.27 -21.85 -0.26
C GLU A 39 9.14 -23.37 -0.36
N ASP A 40 8.08 -23.94 0.22
CA ASP A 40 7.80 -25.37 0.17
C ASP A 40 7.40 -25.79 -1.25
N VAL A 41 6.64 -24.95 -1.96
CA VAL A 41 6.26 -25.19 -3.35
C VAL A 41 7.49 -25.20 -4.25
N VAL A 42 8.38 -24.21 -4.11
CA VAL A 42 9.64 -24.17 -4.86
C VAL A 42 10.54 -25.34 -4.49
N SER A 43 10.61 -25.71 -3.21
CA SER A 43 11.37 -26.89 -2.77
C SER A 43 10.81 -28.18 -3.38
N LEU A 44 9.48 -28.29 -3.47
CA LEU A 44 8.79 -29.41 -4.11
C LEU A 44 9.15 -29.53 -5.60
N PHE A 45 9.30 -28.41 -6.32
CA PHE A 45 9.79 -28.41 -7.71
C PHE A 45 11.17 -29.07 -7.84
N LEU A 46 12.03 -28.91 -6.84
CA LEU A 46 13.41 -29.38 -6.86
C LEU A 46 13.56 -30.86 -6.46
N THR A 47 12.49 -31.50 -5.97
CA THR A 47 12.55 -32.89 -5.47
C THR A 47 12.67 -33.93 -6.59
N CYS A 48 11.90 -33.80 -7.67
CA CYS A 48 11.96 -34.73 -8.80
C CYS A 48 11.44 -34.11 -10.11
N LYS A 49 11.83 -34.72 -11.24
CA LYS A 49 11.46 -34.26 -12.58
C LYS A 49 9.95 -34.28 -12.85
N GLN A 50 9.23 -35.28 -12.32
CA GLN A 50 7.79 -35.42 -12.52
C GLN A 50 7.03 -34.29 -11.84
N LEU A 51 7.35 -34.00 -10.57
CA LEU A 51 6.77 -32.88 -9.83
C LEU A 51 7.14 -31.53 -10.46
N TYR A 52 8.37 -31.37 -10.92
CA TYR A 52 8.76 -30.17 -11.68
C TYR A 52 7.87 -29.97 -12.91
N GLN A 53 7.61 -31.02 -13.69
CA GLN A 53 6.79 -30.92 -14.90
C GLN A 53 5.31 -30.62 -14.59
N SER A 54 4.73 -31.27 -13.58
CA SER A 54 3.34 -31.05 -13.18
C SER A 54 3.12 -29.68 -12.53
N LEU A 55 4.07 -29.20 -11.72
CA LEU A 55 3.89 -27.97 -10.95
C LEU A 55 4.44 -26.70 -11.64
N ASN A 56 5.38 -26.81 -12.57
CA ASN A 56 5.92 -25.65 -13.28
C ASN A 56 4.99 -25.18 -14.41
N ASN A 57 3.76 -24.82 -14.06
CA ASN A 57 2.72 -24.36 -14.97
C ASN A 57 2.23 -22.95 -14.59
N SER A 58 1.52 -22.31 -15.51
CA SER A 58 1.09 -20.91 -15.35
C SER A 58 0.16 -20.68 -14.15
N ILE A 59 -0.67 -21.68 -13.81
CA ILE A 59 -1.64 -21.58 -12.71
C ILE A 59 -0.91 -21.57 -11.36
N VAL A 60 0.07 -22.45 -11.19
CA VAL A 60 0.89 -22.50 -9.97
C VAL A 60 1.64 -21.19 -9.76
N TRP A 61 2.28 -20.66 -10.79
CA TRP A 61 3.01 -19.38 -10.67
C TRP A 61 2.08 -18.19 -10.43
N GLN A 62 0.87 -18.20 -11.01
CA GLN A 62 -0.14 -17.19 -10.72
C GLN A 62 -0.60 -17.26 -9.26
N GLU A 63 -0.81 -18.47 -8.72
CA GLU A 63 -1.19 -18.67 -7.32
C GLU A 63 -0.07 -18.24 -6.36
N LEU A 64 1.18 -18.63 -6.63
CA LEU A 64 2.34 -18.16 -5.86
C LEU A 64 2.44 -16.64 -5.85
N LEU A 65 2.33 -16.02 -7.03
CA LEU A 65 2.38 -14.57 -7.15
C LEU A 65 1.23 -13.89 -6.37
N ASN A 66 0.03 -14.46 -6.39
CA ASN A 66 -1.11 -13.94 -5.64
C ASN A 66 -0.91 -14.12 -4.13
N ASN A 67 -0.42 -15.28 -3.69
CA ASN A 67 -0.18 -15.56 -2.27
C ASN A 67 0.91 -14.66 -1.69
N THR A 68 2.00 -14.43 -2.43
CA THR A 68 3.08 -13.56 -1.94
C THR A 68 2.76 -12.07 -2.09
N PHE A 69 2.20 -11.63 -3.24
CA PHE A 69 2.19 -10.21 -3.63
C PHE A 69 0.81 -9.60 -3.87
N ALA A 70 -0.28 -10.36 -3.89
CA ALA A 70 -1.60 -9.76 -4.05
C ALA A 70 -2.06 -9.16 -2.71
N ASN A 71 -2.09 -7.84 -2.65
CA ASN A 71 -2.82 -7.16 -1.60
C ASN A 71 -4.32 -7.36 -1.88
N HIS A 72 -5.06 -8.11 -1.07
CA HIS A 72 -6.45 -8.47 -1.42
C HIS A 72 -7.39 -7.24 -1.61
N SER A 73 -7.01 -6.07 -1.09
CA SER A 73 -7.78 -4.82 -1.23
C SER A 73 -7.38 -3.95 -2.41
N GLN A 74 -6.13 -4.04 -2.84
CA GLN A 74 -5.65 -3.53 -4.10
C GLN A 74 -5.33 -4.76 -4.92
N ARG A 75 -6.37 -5.35 -5.54
CA ARG A 75 -6.15 -6.24 -6.68
C ARG A 75 -5.47 -5.38 -7.73
N TYR A 76 -4.15 -5.22 -7.63
CA TYR A 76 -3.33 -4.85 -8.75
C TYR A 76 -3.74 -5.87 -9.80
N PRO A 77 -4.40 -5.46 -10.90
CA PRO A 77 -4.28 -6.27 -12.08
C PRO A 77 -2.77 -6.15 -12.31
N ILE A 78 -2.02 -7.21 -12.04
CA ILE A 78 -0.57 -7.19 -12.18
C ILE A 78 -0.32 -6.49 -13.50
N PRO A 79 0.27 -5.28 -13.49
CA PRO A 79 0.07 -4.32 -14.57
C PRO A 79 0.86 -4.80 -15.76
N LEU A 80 0.35 -5.73 -16.54
CA LEU A 80 1.23 -6.52 -17.36
C LEU A 80 0.43 -7.19 -18.48
N GLN A 81 0.03 -6.37 -19.44
CA GLN A 81 0.07 -6.79 -20.84
C GLN A 81 1.52 -6.85 -21.37
N LEU A 82 2.55 -6.63 -20.52
CA LEU A 82 3.89 -7.07 -20.89
C LEU A 82 3.78 -8.58 -21.09
N GLN A 83 4.06 -9.05 -22.30
CA GLN A 83 3.92 -10.42 -22.76
C GLN A 83 4.93 -11.35 -22.06
N MET A 84 5.06 -11.25 -20.74
CA MET A 84 6.03 -11.94 -19.89
C MET A 84 5.45 -13.24 -19.38
N LYS A 85 6.32 -14.24 -19.22
CA LYS A 85 5.95 -15.51 -18.60
C LYS A 85 5.84 -15.35 -17.08
N TRP A 86 4.89 -16.05 -16.46
CA TRP A 86 4.66 -16.02 -15.01
C TRP A 86 5.90 -16.20 -14.10
N PRO A 87 6.84 -17.13 -14.40
CA PRO A 87 8.05 -17.28 -13.58
C PRO A 87 8.95 -16.03 -13.61
N SER A 88 9.07 -15.39 -14.79
CA SER A 88 9.85 -14.16 -14.95
C SER A 88 9.23 -13.01 -14.17
N LEU A 89 7.90 -12.92 -14.20
CA LEU A 89 7.14 -11.95 -13.42
C LEU A 89 7.31 -12.15 -11.90
N TYR A 90 7.19 -13.39 -11.42
CA TYR A 90 7.43 -13.71 -10.01
C TYR A 90 8.85 -13.33 -9.58
N SER A 91 9.86 -13.69 -10.37
CA SER A 91 11.26 -13.32 -10.12
C SER A 91 11.46 -11.81 -10.10
N MET A 92 10.83 -11.08 -11.02
CA MET A 92 10.88 -9.62 -11.08
C MET A 92 10.23 -8.97 -9.86
N ARG A 93 9.07 -9.46 -9.40
CA ARG A 93 8.41 -8.96 -8.17
C ARG A 93 9.24 -9.24 -6.93
N LYS A 94 9.84 -10.43 -6.83
CA LYS A 94 10.72 -10.84 -5.73
C LYS A 94 11.99 -9.99 -5.64
N ASN A 95 12.50 -9.52 -6.78
CA ASN A 95 13.69 -8.67 -6.83
C ASN A 95 13.39 -7.18 -6.99
N ALA A 96 12.12 -6.79 -6.83
CA ALA A 96 11.71 -5.40 -6.97
C ALA A 96 12.38 -4.51 -5.92
N GLN A 97 12.66 -3.28 -6.32
CA GLN A 97 13.41 -2.32 -5.53
C GLN A 97 12.57 -1.07 -5.33
N LEU A 98 12.59 -0.53 -4.11
CA LEU A 98 11.89 0.69 -3.79
C LEU A 98 12.79 1.88 -4.11
N PHE A 99 12.26 2.78 -4.94
CA PHE A 99 12.86 4.06 -5.29
C PHE A 99 12.04 5.18 -4.65
N THR A 100 12.70 6.11 -3.95
CA THR A 100 12.05 7.27 -3.31
C THR A 100 12.69 8.58 -3.75
N TRP A 101 11.87 9.63 -3.90
CA TRP A 101 12.30 10.97 -4.30
C TRP A 101 11.37 12.07 -3.77
N GLY A 102 11.79 13.33 -3.87
CA GLY A 102 11.08 14.50 -3.34
C GLY A 102 11.73 15.09 -2.09
N SER A 103 10.92 15.69 -1.22
CA SER A 103 11.40 16.27 0.04
C SER A 103 11.92 15.20 1.00
N ASN A 104 13.16 15.35 1.46
CA ASN A 104 13.75 14.51 2.51
C ASN A 104 13.74 15.15 3.90
N GLU A 105 12.84 16.11 4.14
CA GLU A 105 12.60 16.62 5.48
C GLU A 105 12.28 15.47 6.43
N SER A 106 12.89 15.48 7.61
CA SER A 106 12.76 14.42 8.63
C SER A 106 13.16 13.02 8.13
N SER A 107 14.01 12.94 7.11
CA SER A 107 14.51 11.68 6.52
C SER A 107 13.42 10.79 5.91
N ARG A 108 12.28 11.38 5.51
CA ARG A 108 11.09 10.66 5.02
C ARG A 108 11.31 9.86 3.75
N LEU A 109 12.40 10.08 3.01
CA LEU A 109 12.76 9.23 1.87
C LEU A 109 13.43 7.91 2.29
N GLY A 110 13.67 7.70 3.59
CA GLY A 110 14.37 6.51 4.09
C GLY A 110 15.89 6.68 4.10
N THR A 111 16.42 7.88 3.86
CA THR A 111 17.85 8.19 3.89
C THR A 111 18.15 9.40 4.79
N PRO A 112 19.26 9.40 5.57
CA PRO A 112 19.60 10.54 6.43
C PRO A 112 20.12 11.73 5.62
N TYR A 113 20.60 11.50 4.39
CA TYR A 113 21.22 12.52 3.56
C TYR A 113 20.88 12.32 2.07
N VAL A 114 20.75 13.45 1.37
CA VAL A 114 20.50 13.48 -0.07
C VAL A 114 21.59 14.33 -0.74
N PRO A 115 22.49 13.77 -1.58
CA PRO A 115 23.55 14.54 -2.23
C PRO A 115 23.01 15.66 -3.12
N GLU A 116 23.60 16.86 -3.02
CA GLU A 116 23.19 18.02 -3.84
C GLU A 116 23.50 17.82 -5.34
N THR A 117 24.49 16.96 -5.66
CA THR A 117 24.81 16.55 -7.04
C THR A 117 23.64 15.90 -7.78
N ASN A 118 22.64 15.42 -7.05
CA ASN A 118 21.43 14.82 -7.60
C ASN A 118 20.46 15.87 -8.16
N TYR A 119 20.72 17.16 -7.93
CA TYR A 119 19.90 18.28 -8.35
C TYR A 119 20.67 19.30 -9.21
N GLU A 120 19.94 19.96 -10.08
CA GLU A 120 20.26 21.14 -10.85
C GLU A 120 20.13 22.33 -9.93
N MET A 121 21.26 22.99 -9.75
CA MET A 121 21.35 24.17 -8.91
C MET A 121 21.09 25.36 -9.81
N VAL A 122 19.84 25.79 -9.86
CA VAL A 122 19.43 27.06 -10.45
C VAL A 122 19.30 28.06 -9.29
N PRO A 123 19.71 29.33 -9.39
CA PRO A 123 19.58 30.28 -8.27
C PRO A 123 18.14 30.33 -7.73
N GLY A 124 17.92 29.82 -6.52
CA GLY A 124 16.60 29.72 -5.87
C GLY A 124 15.84 28.40 -6.07
N LEU A 125 16.35 27.46 -6.88
CA LEU A 125 15.70 26.20 -7.29
C LEU A 125 16.70 25.01 -7.26
N ARG A 126 16.22 23.82 -6.90
CA ARG A 126 16.87 22.49 -6.85
C ARG A 126 16.14 21.47 -7.73
N ILE A 127 16.53 21.21 -8.97
CA ILE A 127 15.71 20.34 -9.87
C ILE A 127 16.38 18.99 -10.10
N PRO A 128 15.75 17.82 -9.92
CA PRO A 128 16.45 16.54 -10.09
C PRO A 128 17.18 16.41 -11.45
N LYS A 129 18.53 16.34 -11.46
CA LYS A 129 19.38 16.39 -12.67
C LYS A 129 19.26 15.16 -13.58
N ARG A 130 18.80 14.03 -13.03
CA ARG A 130 18.65 12.68 -13.63
C ARG A 130 18.13 11.75 -12.53
N MET A 131 17.30 10.75 -12.84
CA MET A 131 16.77 9.80 -11.84
C MET A 131 17.81 8.85 -11.20
N LYS A 132 19.12 9.01 -11.46
CA LYS A 132 20.17 8.53 -10.52
C LYS A 132 20.04 9.13 -9.11
N SER A 133 19.11 10.07 -8.94
CA SER A 133 18.70 10.74 -7.71
C SER A 133 17.66 9.98 -6.86
N ALA A 134 17.04 8.92 -7.39
CA ALA A 134 16.08 8.12 -6.62
C ALA A 134 16.83 7.15 -5.69
N TYR A 135 16.52 7.17 -4.40
CA TYR A 135 17.19 6.29 -3.44
C TYR A 135 16.67 4.89 -3.58
N GLN A 136 17.57 3.97 -3.92
CA GLN A 136 17.31 2.55 -3.87
C GLN A 136 17.31 2.10 -2.40
N LEU A 137 16.13 1.85 -1.85
CA LEU A 137 15.97 1.10 -0.62
C LEU A 137 16.04 -0.39 -0.98
N LYS A 138 17.18 -1.02 -0.68
CA LYS A 138 17.34 -2.47 -0.80
C LYS A 138 17.10 -3.10 0.56
N LEU A 139 16.15 -4.04 0.62
CA LEU A 139 16.04 -4.95 1.76
C LEU A 139 17.29 -5.83 1.79
N THR A 140 18.16 -5.58 2.75
CA THR A 140 19.29 -6.46 3.07
C THR A 140 19.03 -7.06 4.45
N THR A 141 18.99 -8.38 4.55
CA THR A 141 19.06 -9.07 5.84
C THR A 141 20.49 -8.90 6.38
N ASP A 142 20.69 -7.96 7.33
CA ASP A 142 21.98 -7.79 7.99
C ASP A 142 22.17 -8.93 9.02
N MET A 143 23.06 -9.87 8.72
CA MET A 143 23.39 -11.04 9.54
C MET A 143 24.17 -10.70 10.83
N SER A 144 24.35 -9.42 11.17
CA SER A 144 25.10 -8.98 12.36
C SER A 144 24.24 -8.50 13.54
N ASN A 145 22.94 -8.29 13.36
CA ASN A 145 22.01 -7.90 14.43
C ASN A 145 20.63 -8.53 14.21
N ARG A 146 19.98 -8.96 15.29
CA ARG A 146 18.67 -9.68 15.30
C ARG A 146 17.46 -8.83 14.89
N THR A 147 17.64 -7.93 13.94
CA THR A 147 16.60 -7.12 13.28
C THR A 147 16.98 -6.99 11.81
N THR A 148 16.03 -7.19 10.91
CA THR A 148 16.11 -6.83 9.48
C THR A 148 16.52 -5.35 9.33
N ASN A 149 17.83 -5.08 9.23
CA ASN A 149 18.34 -3.73 9.09
C ASN A 149 18.42 -3.35 7.61
N PHE A 150 17.61 -2.37 7.19
CA PHE A 150 17.83 -1.67 5.92
C PHE A 150 19.16 -0.91 5.96
N ARG A 151 20.17 -1.36 5.21
CA ARG A 151 21.29 -0.49 4.85
C ARG A 151 20.87 0.35 3.64
N GLY A 152 20.73 1.66 3.83
CA GLY A 152 20.83 2.60 2.72
C GLY A 152 22.20 2.38 2.06
N CYS A 153 22.23 1.74 0.91
CA CYS A 153 23.47 1.29 0.31
C CYS A 153 24.23 2.50 -0.28
N PHE A 154 25.19 3.01 0.49
CA PHE A 154 26.50 3.26 -0.10
C PHE A 154 27.06 1.89 -0.50
N GLN A 155 27.24 1.64 -1.78
CA GLN A 155 28.00 0.47 -2.22
C GLN A 155 29.44 0.64 -1.74
N THR A 156 29.82 -0.12 -0.72
CA THR A 156 31.12 -0.79 -0.68
C THR A 156 30.93 -2.17 -0.05
N THR A 157 31.28 -3.18 -0.83
CA THR A 157 31.40 -4.61 -0.55
C THR A 157 31.94 -4.96 0.84
N GLY A 158 31.41 -6.01 1.45
CA GLY A 158 32.02 -6.65 2.62
C GLY A 158 31.07 -7.57 3.38
N ASP A 159 31.09 -8.86 3.03
CA ASP A 159 30.50 -9.97 3.78
C ASP A 159 31.16 -10.13 5.16
N VAL A 160 30.39 -10.39 6.21
CA VAL A 160 30.82 -11.25 7.34
C VAL A 160 29.59 -11.90 8.01
N ASP A 161 29.62 -13.23 8.07
CA ASP A 161 28.65 -14.16 8.66
C ASP A 161 28.46 -14.00 10.18
N CYS A 162 27.33 -14.49 10.73
CA CYS A 162 27.34 -15.26 11.99
C CYS A 162 26.08 -16.12 12.25
N ALA A 163 26.34 -17.27 12.87
CA ALA A 163 25.50 -18.44 13.15
C ALA A 163 24.32 -18.22 14.12
N GLY A 164 23.19 -18.92 13.87
CA GLY A 164 22.28 -19.31 14.96
C GLY A 164 20.77 -19.35 14.70
N CYS A 165 20.27 -18.90 13.55
CA CYS A 165 18.84 -19.05 13.18
C CYS A 165 18.69 -20.12 12.10
N ARG A 166 17.70 -21.00 12.25
CA ARG A 166 17.53 -22.16 11.36
C ARG A 166 16.86 -21.87 10.02
N ASP A 167 16.42 -20.64 9.70
CA ASP A 167 15.81 -20.35 8.40
C ASP A 167 16.25 -18.98 7.81
N ASN A 168 16.81 -19.03 6.60
CA ASN A 168 17.36 -17.94 5.79
C ASN A 168 16.27 -17.17 5.00
N GLN A 169 15.21 -16.68 5.65
CA GLN A 169 14.10 -16.04 4.92
C GLN A 169 14.38 -14.56 4.61
N ARG A 170 14.43 -14.23 3.31
CA ARG A 170 14.51 -12.86 2.79
C ARG A 170 13.10 -12.29 2.65
N ALA A 171 12.83 -11.16 3.30
CA ALA A 171 11.55 -10.45 3.16
C ALA A 171 11.50 -9.68 1.82
N ASP A 172 10.37 -9.76 1.12
CA ASP A 172 10.10 -9.08 -0.15
C ASP A 172 9.10 -7.93 0.06
N ILE A 173 9.19 -6.82 -0.70
CA ILE A 173 8.23 -5.70 -0.58
C ILE A 173 6.93 -6.07 -1.30
N ILE A 174 5.83 -6.17 -0.56
CA ILE A 174 4.50 -6.40 -1.13
C ILE A 174 3.89 -5.09 -1.60
N ASP A 175 3.81 -4.10 -0.71
CA ASP A 175 3.07 -2.86 -0.92
C ASP A 175 3.78 -1.66 -0.27
N ILE A 176 3.54 -0.47 -0.82
CA ILE A 176 4.00 0.82 -0.30
C ILE A 176 2.82 1.80 -0.31
N SER A 177 2.63 2.49 0.81
CA SER A 177 1.62 3.54 0.96
C SER A 177 2.29 4.85 1.35
N GLY A 178 1.86 5.96 0.73
CA GLY A 178 2.38 7.30 1.00
C GLY A 178 1.56 8.03 2.04
N GLY A 179 2.09 8.20 3.25
CA GLY A 179 1.52 9.11 4.24
C GLY A 179 1.96 10.56 4.01
N GLY A 180 1.43 11.50 4.80
CA GLY A 180 1.84 12.91 4.68
C GLY A 180 3.34 13.15 4.94
N PHE A 181 3.95 12.33 5.81
CA PHE A 181 5.31 12.57 6.32
C PHE A 181 6.25 11.36 6.27
N SER A 182 5.79 10.23 5.73
CA SER A 182 6.55 8.97 5.64
C SER A 182 5.92 8.05 4.61
N PHE A 183 6.69 7.10 4.10
CA PHE A 183 6.15 5.90 3.46
C PHE A 183 5.94 4.80 4.49
N GLN A 184 4.86 4.04 4.32
CA GLN A 184 4.60 2.77 5.00
C GLN A 184 4.91 1.64 4.02
N ILE A 185 5.55 0.57 4.49
CA ILE A 185 6.02 -0.54 3.65
C ILE A 185 5.58 -1.87 4.26
N LEU A 186 4.94 -2.71 3.45
CA LEU A 186 4.55 -4.09 3.80
C LEU A 186 5.54 -5.09 3.25
N THR A 187 5.92 -6.08 4.05
CA THR A 187 6.75 -7.18 3.58
C THR A 187 6.00 -8.51 3.49
N SER A 188 6.54 -9.45 2.72
CA SER A 188 6.02 -10.82 2.58
C SER A 188 5.99 -11.65 3.85
N LEU A 189 6.69 -11.20 4.89
CA LEU A 189 6.65 -11.80 6.23
C LEU A 189 5.53 -11.21 7.10
N GLY A 190 4.69 -10.33 6.56
CA GLY A 190 3.65 -9.62 7.29
C GLY A 190 4.19 -8.54 8.23
N GLU A 191 5.43 -8.09 8.02
CA GLU A 191 6.04 -7.03 8.81
C GLU A 191 5.75 -5.66 8.20
N LEU A 192 5.70 -4.64 9.07
CA LEU A 192 5.41 -3.27 8.68
C LEU A 192 6.53 -2.32 9.09
N TYR A 193 6.87 -1.40 8.18
CA TYR A 193 7.90 -0.40 8.37
C TYR A 193 7.39 0.99 8.00
N TYR A 194 7.94 2.03 8.62
CA TYR A 194 7.79 3.40 8.13
C TYR A 194 9.15 4.08 7.91
N THR A 195 9.21 4.97 6.93
CA THR A 195 10.40 5.78 6.64
C THR A 195 10.45 7.06 7.49
N GLY A 196 11.65 7.61 7.68
CA GLY A 196 11.87 8.87 8.38
C GLY A 196 11.78 8.77 9.91
N LYS A 197 11.96 9.90 10.57
CA LYS A 197 12.01 9.99 12.03
C LYS A 197 10.66 9.72 12.71
N SER A 198 9.57 10.08 12.05
CA SER A 198 8.20 10.01 12.57
C SER A 198 7.23 9.92 11.40
N TYR A 199 6.23 9.04 11.49
CA TYR A 199 5.13 8.96 10.53
C TYR A 199 4.14 10.13 10.66
N MET A 200 4.10 10.82 11.82
CA MET A 200 3.22 11.97 12.04
C MET A 200 3.87 13.31 11.66
N GLY A 201 5.15 13.32 11.29
CA GLY A 201 5.90 14.57 11.14
C GLY A 201 6.20 15.25 12.49
N THR A 202 6.49 16.56 12.45
CA THR A 202 6.97 17.35 13.61
C THR A 202 5.88 18.20 14.26
N LEU A 203 4.79 18.51 13.55
CA LEU A 203 3.69 19.34 14.05
C LEU A 203 2.52 18.46 14.50
N ASP A 204 1.62 18.99 15.33
CA ASP A 204 0.34 18.33 15.60
C ASP A 204 -0.57 18.51 14.40
N HIS A 205 -0.93 17.40 13.75
CA HIS A 205 -1.79 17.37 12.58
C HIS A 205 -3.11 16.68 12.93
N ALA A 206 -4.16 17.00 12.19
CA ALA A 206 -5.43 16.28 12.31
C ALA A 206 -5.22 14.80 11.97
N ALA A 207 -5.34 13.96 12.98
CA ALA A 207 -5.26 12.51 12.89
C ALA A 207 -6.43 11.93 13.70
N PRO A 208 -6.88 10.70 13.39
CA PRO A 208 -7.55 9.88 14.38
C PRO A 208 -6.70 9.77 15.65
N GLY A 209 -7.31 9.40 16.77
CA GLY A 209 -6.53 9.20 17.99
C GLY A 209 -7.37 9.19 19.26
N PRO A 210 -6.71 9.23 20.43
CA PRO A 210 -7.41 9.24 21.71
C PRO A 210 -8.29 10.48 21.88
N GLN A 211 -9.37 10.36 22.65
CA GLN A 211 -10.24 11.51 22.94
C GLN A 211 -9.44 12.58 23.69
N ARG A 212 -9.68 13.86 23.37
CA ARG A 212 -8.87 14.98 23.89
C ARG A 212 -8.81 15.04 25.42
N GLU A 213 -9.86 14.60 26.09
CA GLU A 213 -9.94 14.58 27.56
C GLU A 213 -8.98 13.53 28.18
N GLU A 214 -8.71 12.44 27.47
CA GLU A 214 -7.76 11.38 27.88
C GLU A 214 -6.30 11.73 27.58
N ILE A 215 -6.05 12.85 26.88
CA ILE A 215 -4.70 13.37 26.61
C ILE A 215 -4.12 14.05 27.87
N LEU A 216 -4.98 14.47 28.82
CA LEU A 216 -4.59 15.36 29.93
C LEU A 216 -3.81 14.71 31.08
N GLU A 217 -3.64 13.38 31.14
CA GLU A 217 -3.07 12.71 32.33
C GLU A 217 -1.75 11.93 32.15
N SER A 218 -1.03 12.01 31.03
CA SER A 218 0.24 11.27 30.87
C SER A 218 1.45 12.11 30.46
N THR A 219 2.05 12.72 31.49
CA THR A 219 3.50 13.01 31.65
C THR A 219 4.19 13.94 30.64
N ASN A 220 4.82 14.99 31.20
CA ASN A 220 5.86 15.81 30.61
C ASN A 220 7.00 14.97 29.99
N TYR A 221 6.86 14.54 28.73
CA TYR A 221 7.99 14.08 27.93
C TYR A 221 8.65 15.32 27.30
N GLN A 222 9.45 16.04 28.10
CA GLN A 222 10.33 17.07 27.56
C GLN A 222 11.34 16.41 26.62
N SER A 223 11.16 16.58 25.32
CA SER A 223 12.21 16.27 24.35
C SER A 223 13.42 17.17 24.64
N ARG A 224 14.47 16.62 25.24
CA ARG A 224 15.75 17.31 25.39
C ARG A 224 16.34 17.57 24.01
N SER A 225 16.14 18.79 23.51
CA SER A 225 16.89 19.35 22.39
C SER A 225 18.32 19.64 22.87
N SER A 226 19.26 18.75 22.62
CA SER A 226 20.69 19.07 22.70
C SER A 226 21.09 19.83 21.44
N ARG A 227 21.16 21.16 21.53
CA ARG A 227 21.97 21.96 20.60
C ARG A 227 23.43 21.78 21.01
N MET A 228 24.25 21.18 20.17
CA MET A 228 25.70 21.28 20.29
C MET A 228 26.24 21.98 19.04
N ASN A 229 26.93 23.08 19.29
CA ASN A 229 27.55 23.97 18.33
C ASN A 229 28.55 23.23 17.43
N GLY A 230 28.59 23.61 16.15
CA GLY A 230 29.74 23.39 15.26
C GLY A 230 29.90 21.96 14.75
N ILE A 231 29.26 21.69 13.60
CA ILE A 231 29.48 20.56 12.66
C ILE A 231 29.76 19.18 13.31
N PRO A 232 28.75 18.31 13.51
CA PRO A 232 28.96 17.01 14.14
C PRO A 232 29.06 15.84 13.15
N LEU A 233 30.02 14.95 13.42
CA LEU A 233 30.21 13.58 12.90
C LEU A 233 29.03 12.63 13.27
N GLN A 234 27.78 12.98 12.98
CA GLN A 234 26.58 12.27 13.50
C GLN A 234 25.64 11.63 12.46
N PHE A 235 26.09 11.42 11.22
CA PHE A 235 25.24 10.75 10.21
C PHE A 235 25.23 9.21 10.30
N GLN A 236 25.98 8.61 11.23
CA GLN A 236 26.15 7.15 11.25
C GLN A 236 25.05 6.35 11.98
N ASN A 237 24.19 6.97 12.80
CA ASN A 237 23.19 6.24 13.62
C ASN A 237 21.79 6.89 13.64
N MET A 238 21.24 7.34 12.51
CA MET A 238 19.82 7.70 12.43
C MET A 238 19.01 6.61 11.75
N ASN A 239 18.13 5.94 12.50
CA ASN A 239 17.18 4.98 11.94
C ASN A 239 16.17 5.71 11.05
N THR A 240 16.43 5.70 9.76
CA THR A 240 15.55 6.26 8.72
C THR A 240 14.50 5.27 8.24
N MET A 241 14.61 4.03 8.69
CA MET A 241 13.66 2.93 8.51
C MET A 241 13.30 2.38 9.88
N ASN A 242 12.01 2.25 10.14
CA ASN A 242 11.51 1.89 11.47
C ASN A 242 10.47 0.78 11.35
N ARG A 243 10.83 -0.44 11.77
CA ARG A 243 9.91 -1.55 11.98
C ARG A 243 8.94 -1.21 13.11
N VAL A 244 7.65 -1.38 12.88
CA VAL A 244 6.64 -1.26 13.94
C VAL A 244 6.54 -2.57 14.72
N VAL A 245 6.05 -2.50 15.95
CA VAL A 245 5.89 -3.65 16.83
C VAL A 245 4.48 -3.70 17.39
N THR A 246 3.93 -4.89 17.60
CA THR A 246 2.53 -5.10 18.01
C THR A 246 2.38 -5.71 19.40
N SER A 247 3.45 -6.21 20.01
CA SER A 247 3.40 -6.74 21.37
C SER A 247 4.69 -6.44 22.13
N ASP A 248 4.58 -6.32 23.46
CA ASP A 248 5.75 -6.26 24.36
C ASP A 248 6.13 -7.66 24.91
N SER A 249 5.25 -8.67 24.91
CA SER A 249 5.62 -10.08 25.23
C SER A 249 4.51 -11.14 25.15
N ASP A 250 3.20 -10.81 25.19
CA ASP A 250 2.19 -11.82 25.59
C ASP A 250 1.20 -12.28 24.50
N TYR A 251 1.13 -11.62 23.33
CA TYR A 251 0.11 -11.89 22.29
C TYR A 251 0.66 -12.42 20.95
N GLY A 252 1.97 -12.67 20.87
CA GLY A 252 2.63 -12.93 19.59
C GLY A 252 2.80 -11.65 18.76
N GLU A 253 3.68 -11.71 17.77
CA GLU A 253 3.83 -10.64 16.78
C GLU A 253 2.70 -10.78 15.73
N ALA A 254 2.03 -9.68 15.39
CA ALA A 254 0.94 -9.73 14.42
C ALA A 254 1.53 -9.72 13.00
N HIS A 255 1.00 -10.58 12.14
CA HIS A 255 1.31 -10.59 10.72
C HIS A 255 0.24 -9.81 9.94
N PHE A 256 0.68 -8.83 9.17
CA PHE A 256 -0.19 -7.93 8.43
C PHE A 256 -0.33 -8.35 6.96
N VAL A 257 -1.53 -8.20 6.42
CA VAL A 257 -1.86 -8.50 5.01
C VAL A 257 -2.38 -7.30 4.23
N GLU A 258 -2.50 -6.14 4.86
CA GLU A 258 -2.94 -4.91 4.22
C GLU A 258 -2.52 -3.70 5.07
N MET A 259 -2.28 -2.55 4.41
CA MET A 259 -2.11 -1.26 5.08
C MET A 259 -2.75 -0.12 4.31
N SER A 260 -2.98 0.99 5.02
CA SER A 260 -3.35 2.25 4.41
C SER A 260 -2.81 3.41 5.24
N SER A 261 -2.25 4.42 4.58
CA SER A 261 -1.73 5.62 5.22
C SER A 261 -2.66 6.80 5.01
N GLY A 262 -2.85 7.59 6.07
CA GLY A 262 -3.44 8.91 6.00
C GLY A 262 -2.37 10.00 6.11
N ARG A 263 -2.77 11.23 6.45
CA ARG A 263 -1.82 12.35 6.57
C ARG A 263 -0.80 12.14 7.68
N SER A 264 -1.26 11.78 8.86
CA SER A 264 -0.44 11.65 10.08
C SER A 264 -0.82 10.44 10.91
N HIS A 265 -1.41 9.43 10.29
CA HIS A 265 -1.68 8.14 10.90
C HIS A 265 -1.62 7.05 9.81
N PHE A 266 -1.54 5.80 10.22
CA PHE A 266 -1.75 4.68 9.33
C PHE A 266 -2.41 3.52 10.08
N ILE A 267 -3.05 2.64 9.32
CA ILE A 267 -3.72 1.45 9.85
C ILE A 267 -3.26 0.21 9.09
N ALA A 268 -3.31 -0.94 9.75
CA ALA A 268 -2.96 -2.22 9.17
C ALA A 268 -3.98 -3.30 9.56
N LEU A 269 -4.19 -4.26 8.67
CA LEU A 269 -5.10 -5.38 8.87
C LEU A 269 -4.30 -6.66 9.08
N ASP A 270 -4.66 -7.41 10.12
CA ASP A 270 -4.03 -8.70 10.42
C ASP A 270 -4.40 -9.79 9.40
N GLU A 271 -3.60 -10.85 9.35
CA GLU A 271 -3.81 -12.01 8.48
C GLU A 271 -5.17 -12.69 8.68
N ASN A 272 -5.72 -12.67 9.90
CA ASN A 272 -7.03 -13.26 10.18
C ASN A 272 -8.18 -12.35 9.75
N ARG A 273 -7.90 -11.11 9.33
CA ARG A 273 -8.88 -10.10 8.92
C ARG A 273 -9.96 -9.85 9.99
N LYS A 274 -9.56 -9.93 11.25
CA LYS A 274 -10.41 -9.68 12.42
C LYS A 274 -9.95 -8.43 13.17
N ASP A 275 -8.66 -8.12 13.11
CA ASP A 275 -8.04 -7.09 13.91
C ASP A 275 -7.47 -5.97 13.05
N VAL A 276 -7.92 -4.73 13.34
CA VAL A 276 -7.31 -3.52 12.80
C VAL A 276 -6.36 -2.95 13.84
N TRP A 277 -5.17 -2.61 13.39
CA TRP A 277 -4.14 -1.94 14.16
C TRP A 277 -3.97 -0.52 13.67
N THR A 278 -3.72 0.41 14.60
CA THR A 278 -3.55 1.84 14.30
C THR A 278 -2.27 2.39 14.90
N TRP A 279 -1.69 3.36 14.18
CA TRP A 279 -0.60 4.23 14.61
C TRP A 279 -1.03 5.67 14.34
N ASP A 280 -1.49 6.33 15.40
CA ASP A 280 -2.28 7.54 15.34
C ASP A 280 -1.92 8.56 16.44
N ASP A 281 -0.98 8.22 17.33
CA ASP A 281 -0.56 9.04 18.46
C ASP A 281 0.97 9.07 18.58
N LYS A 282 1.55 10.27 18.77
CA LYS A 282 3.01 10.45 18.91
C LYS A 282 3.59 9.64 20.07
N ARG A 283 2.80 9.34 21.10
CA ARG A 283 3.20 8.56 22.28
C ARG A 283 3.40 7.07 21.97
N GLN A 284 2.79 6.57 20.89
CA GLN A 284 2.95 5.17 20.46
C GLN A 284 4.36 4.86 19.97
N SER A 285 5.10 5.87 19.47
CA SER A 285 6.40 5.67 18.83
C SER A 285 6.33 4.58 17.75
N LYS A 286 6.82 3.36 18.00
CA LYS A 286 6.76 2.23 17.05
C LYS A 286 5.65 1.23 17.36
N LYS A 287 4.94 1.39 18.46
CA LYS A 287 3.99 0.40 19.00
C LYS A 287 2.61 0.59 18.38
N GLY A 288 2.09 -0.44 17.72
CA GLY A 288 0.72 -0.44 17.20
C GLY A 288 -0.30 -0.63 18.31
N VAL A 289 -1.49 -0.08 18.11
CA VAL A 289 -2.63 -0.28 19.01
C VAL A 289 -3.73 -1.04 18.29
N LYS A 290 -4.19 -2.14 18.88
CA LYS A 290 -5.31 -2.92 18.38
C LYS A 290 -6.64 -2.21 18.69
N LEU A 291 -7.56 -2.20 17.74
CA LEU A 291 -8.87 -1.57 17.88
C LEU A 291 -10.00 -2.58 18.05
N ASN A 292 -10.91 -2.31 18.99
CA ASN A 292 -12.24 -2.90 19.03
C ASN A 292 -13.21 -1.92 18.35
N LEU A 293 -13.81 -2.34 17.24
CA LEU A 293 -14.75 -1.49 16.49
C LEU A 293 -16.16 -1.66 17.06
N ILE A 294 -16.65 -0.66 17.79
CA ILE A 294 -17.87 -0.75 18.59
C ILE A 294 -18.95 0.18 18.06
N ASN A 295 -20.18 -0.33 17.95
CA ASN A 295 -21.32 0.53 17.66
C ASN A 295 -21.58 1.48 18.85
N PRO A 296 -21.68 2.79 18.63
CA PRO A 296 -21.73 3.78 19.71
C PRO A 296 -23.02 3.73 20.52
N VAL A 297 -24.10 3.19 19.96
CA VAL A 297 -25.41 3.10 20.61
C VAL A 297 -25.59 1.74 21.28
N SER A 298 -25.40 0.63 20.54
CA SER A 298 -25.60 -0.71 21.08
C SER A 298 -24.44 -1.20 21.95
N ARG A 299 -23.25 -0.58 21.82
CA ARG A 299 -22.01 -0.97 22.51
C ARG A 299 -21.54 -2.38 22.19
N VAL A 300 -21.97 -2.92 21.04
CA VAL A 300 -21.57 -4.25 20.55
C VAL A 300 -20.44 -4.11 19.53
N SER A 301 -19.49 -5.05 19.57
CA SER A 301 -18.47 -5.20 18.55
C SER A 301 -19.10 -5.50 17.19
N LEU A 302 -18.67 -4.78 16.15
CA LEU A 302 -19.11 -5.06 14.79
C LEU A 302 -18.41 -6.29 14.18
N ILE A 303 -17.26 -6.68 14.73
CA ILE A 303 -16.50 -7.86 14.30
C ILE A 303 -16.92 -9.08 15.12
N ASN A 304 -17.24 -10.15 14.41
CA ASN A 304 -17.58 -11.47 14.94
C ASN A 304 -17.22 -12.55 13.90
N ASP A 305 -17.61 -13.81 14.12
CA ASP A 305 -17.26 -14.91 13.21
C ASP A 305 -17.88 -14.79 11.81
N GLU A 306 -19.01 -14.09 11.67
CA GLU A 306 -19.68 -13.84 10.38
C GLU A 306 -19.18 -12.54 9.71
N ASN A 307 -18.84 -11.54 10.53
CA ASN A 307 -18.49 -10.18 10.11
C ASN A 307 -16.98 -9.97 10.11
N ARG A 308 -16.32 -10.36 9.02
CA ARG A 308 -14.88 -10.15 8.78
C ARG A 308 -14.60 -8.88 8.01
N ILE A 309 -13.41 -8.33 8.22
CA ILE A 309 -12.94 -7.12 7.54
C ILE A 309 -12.47 -7.46 6.12
N CYS A 310 -13.07 -6.80 5.14
CA CYS A 310 -12.79 -7.02 3.72
C CYS A 310 -11.70 -6.09 3.18
N LYS A 311 -11.64 -4.84 3.67
CA LYS A 311 -10.75 -3.79 3.18
C LYS A 311 -10.57 -2.71 4.24
N ILE A 312 -9.39 -2.09 4.30
CA ILE A 312 -9.10 -0.93 5.17
C ILE A 312 -8.69 0.28 4.34
N ARG A 313 -9.04 1.48 4.82
CA ARG A 313 -8.67 2.76 4.20
C ARG A 313 -8.44 3.82 5.26
N ALA A 314 -7.29 4.48 5.20
CA ALA A 314 -6.98 5.68 5.95
C ALA A 314 -7.10 6.88 5.00
N GLY A 315 -7.91 7.86 5.38
CA GLY A 315 -8.00 9.15 4.69
C GLY A 315 -7.18 10.21 5.40
N TRP A 316 -7.45 11.48 5.10
CA TRP A 316 -6.67 12.60 5.64
C TRP A 316 -6.67 12.66 7.18
N GLY A 317 -7.83 12.50 7.80
CA GLY A 317 -8.03 12.51 9.26
C GLY A 317 -9.11 11.53 9.73
N LEU A 318 -9.53 10.61 8.86
CA LEU A 318 -10.53 9.58 9.13
C LEU A 318 -9.91 8.21 8.83
N SER A 319 -10.31 7.20 9.59
CA SER A 319 -10.02 5.81 9.29
C SER A 319 -11.32 5.07 8.96
N SER A 320 -11.22 4.03 8.14
CA SER A 320 -12.37 3.26 7.70
C SER A 320 -12.01 1.81 7.42
N CYS A 321 -13.00 0.93 7.54
CA CYS A 321 -12.93 -0.41 7.00
C CYS A 321 -14.28 -0.84 6.41
N LEU A 322 -14.24 -1.75 5.45
CA LEU A 322 -15.42 -2.43 4.91
C LEU A 322 -15.58 -3.75 5.65
N ILE A 323 -16.68 -3.91 6.37
CA ILE A 323 -16.99 -5.12 7.13
C ILE A 323 -18.07 -5.91 6.38
N ARG A 324 -17.87 -7.22 6.22
CA ARG A 324 -18.85 -8.11 5.57
C ARG A 324 -20.18 -8.04 6.31
N ASN A 325 -21.29 -7.99 5.57
CA ASN A 325 -22.68 -7.86 6.05
C ASN A 325 -23.03 -6.54 6.76
N VAL A 326 -22.04 -5.72 7.14
CA VAL A 326 -22.24 -4.45 7.85
C VAL A 326 -22.10 -3.25 6.91
N GLY A 327 -21.13 -3.27 6.00
CA GLY A 327 -20.87 -2.16 5.07
C GLY A 327 -19.62 -1.35 5.44
N ILE A 328 -19.53 -0.12 4.93
CA ILE A 328 -18.44 0.80 5.22
C ILE A 328 -18.64 1.38 6.62
N VAL A 329 -17.62 1.26 7.47
CA VAL A 329 -17.59 1.88 8.80
C VAL A 329 -16.45 2.89 8.89
N VAL A 330 -16.66 3.95 9.65
CA VAL A 330 -15.67 5.02 9.85
C VAL A 330 -15.47 5.35 11.32
N TRP A 331 -14.26 5.78 11.65
CA TRP A 331 -13.92 6.35 12.95
C TRP A 331 -12.85 7.44 12.81
N ASN A 332 -12.83 8.32 13.80
CA ASN A 332 -11.84 9.38 13.94
C ASN A 332 -11.32 9.49 15.38
N THR A 333 -11.82 8.68 16.30
CA THR A 333 -11.40 8.66 17.69
C THR A 333 -11.39 7.26 18.26
N ARG A 334 -10.61 7.06 19.32
CA ARG A 334 -10.56 5.85 20.14
C ARG A 334 -10.37 6.22 21.60
N SER A 335 -10.53 5.26 22.49
CA SER A 335 -10.17 5.42 23.90
C SER A 335 -8.66 5.49 24.11
N GLY A 336 -8.28 6.08 25.23
CA GLY A 336 -6.92 6.25 25.72
C GLY A 336 -6.28 4.91 26.02
N ILE A 337 -4.95 4.89 26.00
CA ILE A 337 -4.18 3.70 26.39
C ILE A 337 -4.07 3.76 27.91
N ASN A 338 -4.64 2.78 28.62
CA ASN A 338 -4.57 2.74 30.07
C ASN A 338 -3.13 2.49 30.54
N HIS A 339 -2.55 3.46 31.25
CA HIS A 339 -1.15 3.41 31.71
C HIS A 339 -0.95 2.74 33.08
N GLN A 340 -1.99 2.17 33.70
CA GLN A 340 -1.90 1.67 35.08
C GLN A 340 -2.05 0.15 35.21
N GLN A 341 -0.91 -0.53 35.35
CA GLN A 341 -0.60 -1.47 36.44
C GLN A 341 0.90 -1.87 36.36
N GLY A 342 1.71 -1.34 37.29
CA GLY A 342 3.06 -1.83 37.62
C GLY A 342 4.04 -2.05 36.45
N ALA A 343 4.84 -1.03 36.10
CA ALA A 343 6.04 -1.12 35.22
C ALA A 343 5.88 -1.75 33.81
N LYS A 344 4.72 -2.27 33.42
CA LYS A 344 4.40 -2.75 32.08
C LYS A 344 3.27 -1.91 31.49
N CYS A 345 3.56 -1.13 30.45
CA CYS A 345 2.51 -0.52 29.64
C CYS A 345 1.82 -1.63 28.84
N VAL A 346 0.58 -1.97 29.18
CA VAL A 346 -0.22 -2.91 28.39
C VAL A 346 -0.93 -2.13 27.30
N PHE A 347 -0.40 -2.15 26.07
CA PHE A 347 -1.10 -1.67 24.87
C PHE A 347 -2.18 -2.70 24.47
N GLY A 348 -3.16 -2.90 25.35
CA GLY A 348 -4.31 -3.79 25.09
C GLY A 348 -5.20 -3.25 23.96
N PRO A 349 -6.17 -4.05 23.48
CA PRO A 349 -7.15 -3.55 22.53
C PRO A 349 -7.93 -2.40 23.16
N VAL A 350 -8.11 -1.32 22.41
CA VAL A 350 -8.85 -0.14 22.83
C VAL A 350 -10.08 0.05 21.97
N ASP A 351 -11.11 0.60 22.58
CA ASP A 351 -12.39 0.79 21.91
C ASP A 351 -12.34 1.99 20.96
N SER A 352 -12.90 1.82 19.77
CA SER A 352 -13.18 2.89 18.83
C SER A 352 -14.64 2.86 18.48
N SER A 353 -15.35 3.93 18.83
CA SER A 353 -16.74 4.14 18.45
C SER A 353 -16.81 4.43 16.96
N VAL A 354 -17.51 3.59 16.21
CA VAL A 354 -17.59 3.67 14.75
C VAL A 354 -18.98 4.10 14.27
N THR A 355 -19.05 4.67 13.08
CA THR A 355 -20.31 5.00 12.41
C THR A 355 -20.42 4.25 11.08
N ILE A 356 -21.59 3.73 10.76
CA ILE A 356 -21.86 2.93 9.56
C ILE A 356 -22.45 3.83 8.47
N ILE A 357 -22.00 3.68 7.23
CA ILE A 357 -22.63 4.35 6.08
C ILE A 357 -23.83 3.51 5.64
N GLU A 358 -25.03 4.09 5.67
CA GLU A 358 -26.27 3.39 5.33
C GLU A 358 -26.23 2.77 3.93
N ASN A 359 -26.91 1.63 3.76
CA ASN A 359 -27.06 0.84 2.52
C ASN A 359 -25.78 0.28 1.88
N THR A 360 -24.60 0.62 2.37
CA THR A 360 -23.34 0.12 1.80
C THR A 360 -23.16 -1.40 1.93
N ASN A 361 -23.88 -2.08 2.83
CA ASN A 361 -23.93 -3.54 2.87
C ASN A 361 -24.79 -4.15 1.74
N GLN A 362 -25.91 -3.49 1.39
CA GLN A 362 -26.84 -3.92 0.36
C GLN A 362 -26.29 -3.66 -1.04
N ASP A 363 -25.68 -2.48 -1.23
CA ASP A 363 -25.12 -2.05 -2.51
C ASP A 363 -23.93 -2.92 -2.97
N ARG A 364 -23.33 -3.68 -2.04
CA ARG A 364 -22.09 -4.45 -2.20
C ARG A 364 -20.97 -3.60 -2.78
N ILE A 365 -20.08 -3.11 -1.93
CA ILE A 365 -19.02 -2.20 -2.36
C ILE A 365 -17.94 -2.94 -3.16
N ALA A 366 -17.65 -2.43 -4.36
CA ALA A 366 -16.54 -2.89 -5.20
C ALA A 366 -15.22 -2.22 -4.79
N ASP A 367 -15.23 -0.89 -4.66
CA ASP A 367 -14.07 -0.11 -4.23
C ASP A 367 -14.49 1.19 -3.54
N TYR A 368 -13.61 1.74 -2.70
CA TYR A 368 -13.86 3.02 -2.04
C TYR A 368 -12.56 3.69 -1.60
N VAL A 369 -12.63 5.01 -1.46
CA VAL A 369 -11.56 5.85 -0.90
C VAL A 369 -12.10 6.78 0.18
N VAL A 370 -11.27 7.03 1.19
CA VAL A 370 -11.57 7.96 2.27
C VAL A 370 -10.77 9.24 2.05
N LEU A 371 -11.49 10.35 1.99
CA LEU A 371 -10.99 11.69 1.75
C LEU A 371 -11.01 12.50 3.06
N SER A 372 -10.77 13.80 2.98
CA SER A 372 -10.94 14.74 4.09
C SER A 372 -12.42 15.06 4.28
N GLY A 373 -13.10 14.27 5.13
CA GLY A 373 -14.51 14.46 5.45
C GLY A 373 -15.47 13.95 4.37
N TYR A 374 -14.99 13.12 3.44
CA TYR A 374 -15.82 12.50 2.41
C TYR A 374 -15.41 11.06 2.19
N ILE A 375 -16.32 10.23 1.69
CA ILE A 375 -16.02 8.93 1.10
C ILE A 375 -16.58 8.93 -0.32
N VAL A 376 -15.80 8.43 -1.26
CA VAL A 376 -16.25 8.12 -2.61
C VAL A 376 -16.18 6.62 -2.78
N TYR A 377 -17.28 6.00 -3.21
CA TYR A 377 -17.38 4.55 -3.34
C TYR A 377 -18.06 4.13 -4.64
N ILE A 378 -17.70 2.92 -5.08
CA ILE A 378 -18.20 2.25 -6.26
C ILE A 378 -18.94 1.00 -5.80
N THR A 379 -20.16 0.82 -6.27
CA THR A 379 -20.98 -0.38 -6.02
C THR A 379 -20.56 -1.53 -6.94
N TYR A 380 -21.00 -2.76 -6.68
CA TYR A 380 -20.72 -3.90 -7.55
C TYR A 380 -21.41 -3.79 -8.92
N SER A 381 -22.47 -2.98 -9.03
CA SER A 381 -23.09 -2.59 -10.31
C SER A 381 -22.22 -1.61 -11.11
N GLY A 382 -21.17 -1.06 -10.51
CA GLY A 382 -20.28 -0.08 -11.11
C GLY A 382 -20.83 1.33 -11.12
N GLU A 383 -21.69 1.68 -10.15
CA GLU A 383 -22.21 3.02 -9.95
C GLU A 383 -21.37 3.79 -8.93
N LEU A 384 -21.24 5.10 -9.12
CA LEU A 384 -20.37 5.97 -8.34
C LEU A 384 -21.15 6.92 -7.41
N PHE A 385 -20.78 6.92 -6.13
CA PHE A 385 -21.42 7.73 -5.09
C PHE A 385 -20.40 8.51 -4.26
N LYS A 386 -20.83 9.65 -3.70
CA LYS A 386 -20.10 10.39 -2.65
C LYS A 386 -20.96 10.52 -1.40
N VAL A 387 -20.34 10.46 -0.22
CA VAL A 387 -20.98 10.76 1.07
C VAL A 387 -20.13 11.75 1.85
N GLU A 388 -20.77 12.76 2.43
CA GLU A 388 -20.13 13.70 3.34
C GLU A 388 -20.12 13.13 4.76
N ILE A 389 -18.96 13.18 5.41
CA ILE A 389 -18.73 12.69 6.77
C ILE A 389 -18.41 13.89 7.66
N LYS A 390 -19.40 14.30 8.46
CA LYS A 390 -19.22 15.36 9.45
C LYS A 390 -18.54 14.78 10.68
N ASN A 391 -17.43 15.36 11.10
CA ASN A 391 -16.65 14.87 12.23
C ASN A 391 -17.47 14.74 13.52
N ASP A 392 -18.45 15.61 13.73
CA ASP A 392 -19.33 15.62 14.91
C ASP A 392 -20.32 14.43 14.95
N ASP A 393 -20.58 13.79 13.79
CA ASP A 393 -21.45 12.62 13.71
C ASP A 393 -20.70 11.31 13.99
N VAL A 394 -19.39 11.28 13.71
CA VAL A 394 -18.56 10.07 13.76
C VAL A 394 -18.36 9.60 15.20
N GLY A 395 -18.69 8.33 15.46
CA GLY A 395 -18.60 7.71 16.80
C GLY A 395 -19.67 8.18 17.78
N VAL A 396 -20.58 9.06 17.35
CA VAL A 396 -21.75 9.51 18.13
C VAL A 396 -23.02 8.86 17.59
N ARG A 397 -23.21 8.88 16.27
CA ARG A 397 -24.34 8.25 15.59
C ARG A 397 -23.97 6.86 15.12
N SER A 398 -24.96 5.95 15.13
CA SER A 398 -24.79 4.62 14.52
C SER A 398 -24.67 4.68 13.00
N TYR A 399 -25.38 5.63 12.38
CA TYR A 399 -25.55 5.67 10.93
C TYR A 399 -25.36 7.08 10.37
N ILE A 400 -24.72 7.16 9.19
CA ILE A 400 -24.70 8.33 8.30
C ILE A 400 -25.55 7.99 7.07
N PRO A 401 -26.40 8.93 6.59
CA PRO A 401 -27.24 8.69 5.43
C PRO A 401 -26.48 8.21 4.18
N ASN A 402 -27.22 7.54 3.30
CA ASN A 402 -26.67 7.01 2.05
C ASN A 402 -25.99 8.08 1.18
N GLY A 403 -25.03 7.64 0.37
CA GLY A 403 -24.31 8.49 -0.57
C GLY A 403 -25.20 9.05 -1.69
N VAL A 404 -24.77 10.20 -2.22
CA VAL A 404 -25.36 10.85 -3.39
C VAL A 404 -24.66 10.36 -4.65
N LYS A 405 -25.44 9.92 -5.64
CA LYS A 405 -24.92 9.47 -6.94
C LYS A 405 -24.28 10.62 -7.71
N LEU A 406 -23.09 10.40 -8.26
CA LEU A 406 -22.36 11.39 -9.05
C LEU A 406 -22.84 11.42 -10.51
N ASN A 407 -23.97 12.07 -10.76
CA ASN A 407 -24.64 12.03 -12.08
C ASN A 407 -23.79 12.59 -13.23
N GLU A 408 -23.01 13.64 -13.02
CA GLU A 408 -22.17 14.22 -14.07
C GLU A 408 -21.06 13.26 -14.53
N PHE A 409 -20.51 12.45 -13.62
CA PHE A 409 -19.58 11.39 -13.96
C PHE A 409 -20.24 10.31 -14.82
N HIS A 410 -21.45 9.87 -14.47
CA HIS A 410 -22.18 8.87 -15.27
C HIS A 410 -22.52 9.40 -16.66
N LYS A 411 -23.06 10.63 -16.76
CA LYS A 411 -23.34 11.30 -18.04
C LYS A 411 -22.09 11.39 -18.92
N PHE A 412 -20.95 11.77 -18.34
CA PHE A 412 -19.70 11.85 -19.09
C PHE A 412 -19.26 10.47 -19.59
N ALA A 413 -19.26 9.48 -18.71
CA ALA A 413 -18.79 8.13 -19.02
C ALA A 413 -19.64 7.49 -20.13
N ASP A 414 -20.97 7.56 -20.01
CA ASP A 414 -21.91 7.03 -21.01
C ASP A 414 -21.76 7.75 -22.35
N LYS A 415 -21.66 9.08 -22.34
CA LYS A 415 -21.51 9.88 -23.58
C LYS A 415 -20.24 9.54 -24.36
N HIS A 416 -19.16 9.18 -23.67
CA HIS A 416 -17.85 8.87 -24.29
C HIS A 416 -17.55 7.37 -24.28
N SER A 417 -18.56 6.53 -24.09
CA SER A 417 -18.44 5.09 -24.24
C SER A 417 -18.31 4.73 -25.72
N SER A 418 -17.38 3.84 -26.07
CA SER A 418 -17.27 3.35 -27.44
C SER A 418 -18.57 2.65 -27.85
N SER A 419 -19.16 3.07 -28.97
CA SER A 419 -20.47 2.66 -29.50
C SER A 419 -20.62 1.16 -29.85
N GLN A 420 -19.60 0.34 -29.57
CA GLN A 420 -19.55 -1.08 -29.92
C GLN A 420 -19.93 -2.03 -28.77
N LEU A 421 -20.09 -1.55 -27.53
CA LEU A 421 -20.50 -2.38 -26.39
C LEU A 421 -21.95 -2.03 -25.96
N PRO A 422 -22.86 -3.01 -25.88
CA PRO A 422 -24.27 -2.80 -25.54
C PRO A 422 -24.55 -2.47 -24.06
N SER A 423 -23.51 -2.31 -23.24
CA SER A 423 -23.61 -2.07 -21.79
C SER A 423 -23.11 -0.66 -21.43
N SER A 424 -23.87 0.04 -20.59
CA SER A 424 -23.50 1.33 -20.00
C SER A 424 -22.09 1.31 -19.41
N SER A 425 -21.42 2.47 -19.38
CA SER A 425 -20.12 2.57 -18.71
C SER A 425 -20.26 2.24 -17.24
N SER A 426 -19.31 1.49 -16.70
CA SER A 426 -19.25 1.14 -15.29
C SER A 426 -17.93 1.55 -14.67
N PHE A 427 -17.98 2.10 -13.46
CA PHE A 427 -16.79 2.46 -12.70
C PHE A 427 -16.16 1.21 -12.08
N VAL A 428 -14.83 1.15 -12.08
CA VAL A 428 -14.06 -0.06 -11.69
C VAL A 428 -13.16 0.20 -10.49
N ARG A 429 -12.48 1.34 -10.44
CA ARG A 429 -11.62 1.73 -9.30
C ARG A 429 -11.75 3.18 -8.96
N VAL A 430 -11.51 3.49 -7.68
CA VAL A 430 -11.43 4.85 -7.17
C VAL A 430 -10.13 5.04 -6.39
N PHE A 431 -9.50 6.18 -6.65
CA PHE A 431 -8.28 6.65 -6.00
C PHE A 431 -8.54 8.05 -5.45
N GLY A 432 -7.78 8.48 -4.45
CA GLY A 432 -7.97 9.82 -3.93
C GLY A 432 -7.13 10.11 -2.70
N ASP A 433 -6.93 11.40 -2.46
CA ASP A 433 -6.35 11.95 -1.24
C ASP A 433 -6.94 13.33 -0.99
N ASN A 434 -6.97 13.73 0.28
CA ASN A 434 -7.49 15.02 0.72
C ASN A 434 -8.90 15.31 0.15
N ASN A 435 -9.08 16.23 -0.79
CA ASN A 435 -10.38 16.57 -1.37
C ASN A 435 -10.53 16.17 -2.84
N LYS A 436 -9.57 15.43 -3.39
CA LYS A 436 -9.54 15.05 -4.79
C LYS A 436 -9.60 13.55 -4.93
N PHE A 437 -10.23 13.10 -6.00
CA PHE A 437 -10.31 11.70 -6.35
C PHE A 437 -10.19 11.51 -7.85
N ALA A 438 -9.91 10.28 -8.25
CA ALA A 438 -9.94 9.85 -9.63
C ALA A 438 -10.66 8.51 -9.72
N VAL A 439 -11.37 8.28 -10.80
CA VAL A 439 -12.05 7.01 -11.09
C VAL A 439 -11.66 6.49 -12.46
N THR A 440 -11.64 5.16 -12.57
CA THR A 440 -11.45 4.47 -13.86
C THR A 440 -12.72 3.73 -14.24
N THR A 441 -12.97 3.60 -15.55
CA THR A 441 -14.12 2.86 -16.08
C THR A 441 -13.69 1.58 -16.78
N ASN A 442 -14.65 0.69 -17.03
CA ASN A 442 -14.46 -0.53 -17.83
C ASN A 442 -14.07 -0.24 -19.30
N ASN A 443 -14.25 1.00 -19.76
CA ASN A 443 -13.89 1.47 -21.09
C ASN A 443 -12.56 2.26 -21.11
N ASP A 444 -11.74 2.12 -20.07
CA ASP A 444 -10.41 2.73 -19.94
C ASP A 444 -10.43 4.27 -20.00
N GLN A 445 -11.49 4.86 -19.43
CA GLN A 445 -11.55 6.31 -19.17
C GLN A 445 -11.02 6.60 -17.78
N VAL A 446 -10.41 7.78 -17.61
CA VAL A 446 -9.90 8.26 -16.33
C VAL A 446 -10.48 9.64 -16.03
N LEU A 447 -11.28 9.75 -14.98
CA LEU A 447 -12.01 10.96 -14.62
C LEU A 447 -11.57 11.46 -13.24
N PHE A 448 -11.19 12.72 -13.12
CA PHE A 448 -10.81 13.35 -11.85
C PHE A 448 -11.97 14.16 -11.28
N GLY A 449 -12.08 14.22 -9.97
CA GLY A 449 -13.11 15.00 -9.28
C GLY A 449 -12.57 15.68 -8.04
N ASN A 450 -13.28 16.73 -7.63
CA ASN A 450 -13.08 17.41 -6.36
C ASN A 450 -14.39 17.36 -5.59
N VAL A 451 -14.38 16.80 -4.37
CA VAL A 451 -15.61 16.66 -3.58
C VAL A 451 -16.13 18.00 -3.06
N CYS A 452 -15.28 19.04 -3.02
CA CYS A 452 -15.68 20.39 -2.67
C CYS A 452 -16.46 21.11 -3.78
N ASP A 453 -16.46 20.58 -5.02
CA ASP A 453 -17.40 21.03 -6.05
C ASP A 453 -18.76 20.36 -5.80
N GLU A 454 -19.79 21.17 -5.58
CA GLU A 454 -21.15 20.72 -5.27
C GLU A 454 -21.67 19.76 -6.35
N ALA A 455 -21.56 20.18 -7.62
CA ALA A 455 -21.94 19.39 -8.77
C ALA A 455 -20.91 18.31 -9.12
N CYS A 456 -19.67 18.47 -8.64
CA CYS A 456 -18.55 17.56 -8.83
C CYS A 456 -18.37 17.20 -10.31
N HIS A 457 -18.01 18.20 -11.12
CA HIS A 457 -17.79 17.98 -12.54
C HIS A 457 -16.50 17.18 -12.77
N PRO A 458 -16.51 16.21 -13.70
CA PRO A 458 -15.31 15.46 -14.02
C PRO A 458 -14.29 16.33 -14.76
N LEU A 459 -13.06 16.38 -14.24
CA LEU A 459 -11.89 16.91 -14.91
C LEU A 459 -11.22 15.79 -15.72
N ILE A 460 -10.88 16.09 -16.97
CA ILE A 460 -10.35 15.11 -17.92
C ILE A 460 -8.94 15.51 -18.31
N TYR A 461 -8.01 14.56 -18.20
CA TYR A 461 -6.68 14.66 -18.81
C TYR A 461 -6.64 13.79 -20.07
N PRO A 462 -6.57 14.40 -21.27
CA PRO A 462 -6.48 13.66 -22.52
C PRO A 462 -5.33 12.65 -22.54
N GLU A 463 -4.21 12.98 -21.90
CA GLU A 463 -2.99 12.17 -21.84
C GLU A 463 -3.18 10.83 -21.12
N LEU A 464 -4.19 10.70 -20.26
CA LEU A 464 -4.45 9.47 -19.49
C LEU A 464 -5.57 8.60 -20.08
N GLN A 465 -6.32 9.10 -21.07
CA GLN A 465 -7.42 8.33 -21.64
C GLN A 465 -6.88 7.18 -22.49
N HIS A 466 -7.47 5.99 -22.35
CA HIS A 466 -7.10 4.79 -23.11
C HIS A 466 -5.63 4.37 -22.94
N GLN A 467 -5.03 4.73 -21.79
CA GLN A 467 -3.66 4.34 -21.43
C GLN A 467 -3.62 3.11 -20.53
N SER A 468 -4.76 2.48 -20.20
CA SER A 468 -4.85 1.34 -19.28
C SER A 468 -4.24 1.67 -17.92
N ILE A 469 -4.69 2.78 -17.33
CA ILE A 469 -4.24 3.25 -16.02
C ILE A 469 -4.66 2.25 -14.94
N VAL A 470 -3.68 1.69 -14.23
CA VAL A 470 -3.91 0.67 -13.21
C VAL A 470 -3.94 1.23 -11.79
N SER A 471 -3.23 2.34 -11.55
CA SER A 471 -3.09 2.97 -10.25
C SER A 471 -2.86 4.48 -10.38
N ILE A 472 -3.44 5.24 -9.47
CA ILE A 472 -3.23 6.68 -9.32
C ILE A 472 -2.89 6.92 -7.85
N SER A 473 -1.82 7.68 -7.60
CA SER A 473 -1.46 8.14 -6.27
C SER A 473 -1.48 9.67 -6.25
N MET A 474 -2.02 10.23 -5.17
CA MET A 474 -2.14 11.68 -4.99
C MET A 474 -1.34 12.08 -3.74
N GLY A 475 -0.48 13.08 -3.87
CA GLY A 475 0.10 13.81 -2.73
C GLY A 475 -0.69 15.09 -2.45
N ASP A 476 -0.16 15.96 -1.57
CA ASP A 476 -0.87 17.19 -1.16
C ASP A 476 -1.17 18.10 -2.37
N HIS A 477 -0.22 18.18 -3.32
CA HIS A 477 -0.32 19.07 -4.49
C HIS A 477 0.18 18.46 -5.80
N HIS A 478 0.55 17.18 -5.82
CA HIS A 478 1.01 16.48 -7.01
C HIS A 478 0.35 15.12 -7.17
N TYR A 479 0.46 14.57 -8.38
CA TYR A 479 -0.21 13.34 -8.78
C TYR A 479 0.76 12.44 -9.52
N MET A 480 0.51 11.15 -9.42
CA MET A 480 1.17 10.13 -10.21
C MET A 480 0.15 9.15 -10.76
N ALA A 481 0.34 8.72 -12.01
CA ALA A 481 -0.43 7.65 -12.63
C ALA A 481 0.51 6.57 -13.15
N LEU A 482 0.14 5.31 -12.94
CA LEU A 482 0.85 4.12 -13.43
C LEU A 482 -0.05 3.38 -14.42
N ASN A 483 0.46 3.10 -15.61
CA ASN A 483 -0.24 2.29 -16.59
C ASN A 483 0.15 0.80 -16.56
N SER A 484 -0.59 -0.01 -17.31
CA SER A 484 -0.39 -1.46 -17.42
C SER A 484 0.90 -1.89 -18.14
N GLN A 485 1.69 -0.94 -18.64
CA GLN A 485 2.98 -1.14 -19.28
C GLN A 485 4.14 -0.80 -18.35
N GLY A 486 3.87 -0.32 -17.12
CA GLY A 486 4.87 0.09 -16.16
C GLY A 486 5.39 1.51 -16.38
N GLU A 487 4.73 2.30 -17.22
CA GLU A 487 5.05 3.72 -17.43
C GLU A 487 4.37 4.57 -16.36
N VAL A 488 5.09 5.61 -15.92
CA VAL A 488 4.62 6.52 -14.88
C VAL A 488 4.50 7.93 -15.44
N PHE A 489 3.41 8.59 -15.09
CA PHE A 489 3.15 10.00 -15.39
C PHE A 489 3.10 10.76 -14.08
N SER A 490 3.65 11.98 -14.04
CA SER A 490 3.54 12.89 -12.89
C SER A 490 3.12 14.29 -13.34
N TRP A 491 2.39 15.00 -12.47
CA TRP A 491 1.97 16.38 -12.68
C TRP A 491 1.53 17.03 -11.36
N GLY A 492 1.25 18.34 -11.38
CA GLY A 492 0.89 19.14 -10.22
C GLY A 492 1.96 20.15 -9.84
N LYS A 493 2.07 20.49 -8.55
CA LYS A 493 3.00 21.51 -8.04
C LYS A 493 4.18 20.88 -7.33
N GLU A 494 5.33 21.52 -7.46
CA GLU A 494 6.57 21.19 -6.77
C GLU A 494 7.14 22.44 -6.09
N LEU A 495 6.98 22.53 -4.76
CA LEU A 495 7.47 23.65 -3.97
C LEU A 495 8.98 23.62 -3.78
N ARG A 496 9.62 24.77 -4.01
CA ARG A 496 11.07 25.00 -3.92
C ARG A 496 11.86 23.93 -4.68
N THR A 497 11.22 23.41 -5.73
CA THR A 497 11.63 22.22 -6.47
C THR A 497 12.17 21.14 -5.54
N ASN A 498 11.33 20.63 -4.65
CA ASN A 498 11.75 19.55 -3.75
C ASN A 498 11.96 18.23 -4.52
N GLY A 499 11.62 18.17 -5.81
CA GLY A 499 11.77 17.03 -6.68
C GLY A 499 10.62 16.02 -6.63
N CYS A 500 9.47 16.29 -5.97
CA CYS A 500 8.40 15.30 -5.80
C CYS A 500 7.78 14.80 -7.13
N LEU A 501 7.91 15.57 -8.22
CA LEU A 501 7.44 15.17 -9.54
C LEU A 501 8.37 14.18 -10.25
N GLY A 502 9.57 13.93 -9.70
CA GLY A 502 10.53 12.98 -10.26
C GLY A 502 11.33 13.54 -11.43
N ASN A 503 11.81 12.66 -12.30
CA ASN A 503 12.66 13.03 -13.42
C ASN A 503 11.82 13.39 -14.66
N LEU A 504 11.54 14.68 -14.80
CA LEU A 504 10.82 15.28 -15.94
C LEU A 504 11.77 15.85 -17.02
N GLY A 505 13.08 15.68 -16.87
CA GLY A 505 14.09 16.32 -17.72
C GLY A 505 14.64 17.63 -17.14
N LEU A 506 15.40 18.37 -17.94
CA LEU A 506 15.97 19.66 -17.55
C LEU A 506 14.87 20.74 -17.51
N LEU A 507 14.99 21.69 -16.59
CA LEU A 507 14.01 22.77 -16.46
C LEU A 507 13.83 23.55 -17.77
N ASP A 508 14.94 23.88 -18.43
CA ASP A 508 14.92 24.61 -19.70
C ASP A 508 14.10 23.88 -20.76
N ASP A 509 14.15 22.55 -20.78
CA ASP A 509 13.40 21.74 -21.73
C ASP A 509 11.91 21.70 -21.37
N ILE A 510 11.59 21.58 -20.08
CA ILE A 510 10.21 21.68 -19.56
C ILE A 510 9.60 23.03 -19.95
N MET A 511 10.33 24.12 -19.72
CA MET A 511 9.88 25.48 -20.05
C MET A 511 9.72 25.69 -21.56
N LYS A 512 10.69 25.24 -22.36
CA LYS A 512 10.62 25.34 -23.84
C LYS A 512 9.47 24.51 -24.42
N SER A 513 9.18 23.35 -23.82
CA SER A 513 8.09 22.49 -24.26
C SER A 513 6.69 23.03 -23.92
N GLY A 514 6.60 24.02 -23.01
CA GLY A 514 5.32 24.57 -22.54
C GLY A 514 4.49 23.57 -21.72
N VAL A 515 5.13 22.54 -21.17
CA VAL A 515 4.50 21.54 -20.31
C VAL A 515 4.38 22.03 -18.86
N GLY A 516 5.24 22.96 -18.47
CA GLY A 516 5.20 23.58 -17.15
C GLY A 516 5.65 25.03 -17.14
N HIS A 517 5.37 25.68 -16.01
CA HIS A 517 5.74 27.07 -15.72
C HIS A 517 6.17 27.23 -14.26
N LEU A 518 6.75 28.39 -13.96
CA LEU A 518 7.13 28.77 -12.59
C LEU A 518 6.15 29.79 -12.01
N GLU A 519 5.74 29.54 -10.76
CA GLU A 519 4.93 30.43 -9.92
C GLU A 519 5.75 30.92 -8.70
N ASP A 520 5.16 31.81 -7.90
CA ASP A 520 5.70 32.26 -6.60
C ASP A 520 7.14 32.81 -6.66
N ASN A 521 7.41 33.76 -7.55
CA ASN A 521 8.76 34.31 -7.78
C ASN A 521 9.80 33.22 -8.10
N ASN A 522 9.44 32.30 -8.99
CA ASN A 522 10.27 31.15 -9.37
C ASN A 522 10.57 30.21 -8.22
N ALA A 523 9.67 30.09 -7.23
CA ALA A 523 9.81 29.12 -6.15
C ALA A 523 9.01 27.84 -6.37
N THR A 524 8.00 27.85 -7.24
CA THR A 524 7.09 26.71 -7.44
C THR A 524 7.09 26.29 -8.89
N LEU A 525 7.52 25.06 -9.19
CA LEU A 525 7.34 24.48 -10.52
C LEU A 525 5.93 23.88 -10.62
N VAL A 526 5.22 24.20 -11.69
CA VAL A 526 3.88 23.67 -11.97
C VAL A 526 3.93 22.92 -13.28
N ILE A 527 3.49 21.66 -13.24
CA ILE A 527 3.26 20.81 -14.40
C ILE A 527 1.76 20.61 -14.53
N GLU A 528 1.14 21.20 -15.53
CA GLU A 528 -0.33 21.27 -15.61
C GLU A 528 -0.97 19.96 -16.04
N ARG A 529 -0.25 19.15 -16.82
CA ARG A 529 -0.76 17.94 -17.46
C ARG A 529 0.12 16.71 -17.16
N PRO A 530 -0.47 15.50 -17.09
CA PRO A 530 0.26 14.26 -16.88
C PRO A 530 1.44 14.13 -17.84
N THR A 531 2.64 14.11 -17.29
CA THR A 531 3.89 14.08 -18.06
C THR A 531 4.65 12.81 -17.71
N LYS A 532 5.06 12.04 -18.72
CA LYS A 532 5.79 10.79 -18.53
C LYS A 532 7.14 11.05 -17.86
N ILE A 533 7.45 10.31 -16.80
CA ILE A 533 8.75 10.39 -16.10
C ILE A 533 9.68 9.26 -16.53
N GLY A 534 10.98 9.57 -16.64
CA GLY A 534 12.01 8.59 -16.98
C GLY A 534 12.63 7.95 -15.73
N LEU A 535 12.61 6.62 -15.63
CA LEU A 535 13.16 5.84 -14.50
C LEU A 535 14.70 5.79 -14.50
N PRO A 536 15.34 5.39 -13.37
CA PRO A 536 16.80 5.35 -13.26
C PRO A 536 17.43 4.25 -14.12
N ASN A 537 16.65 3.19 -14.36
CA ASN A 537 17.00 2.06 -15.21
C ASN A 537 16.03 2.08 -16.39
N ASP A 538 16.54 2.36 -17.60
CA ASP A 538 15.74 2.42 -18.83
C ASP A 538 15.03 1.08 -19.16
N ASN A 539 15.43 -0.02 -18.52
CA ASN A 539 14.85 -1.36 -18.67
C ASN A 539 13.96 -1.81 -17.49
N GLY A 540 13.81 -1.00 -16.43
CA GLY A 540 13.03 -1.35 -15.26
C GLY A 540 11.52 -1.15 -15.48
N VAL A 541 10.69 -2.04 -14.95
CA VAL A 541 9.22 -1.95 -15.02
C VAL A 541 8.70 -1.45 -13.68
N VAL A 542 7.87 -0.40 -13.65
CA VAL A 542 7.20 0.03 -12.42
C VAL A 542 6.04 -0.90 -12.10
N LEU A 543 6.06 -1.41 -10.88
CA LEU A 543 5.11 -2.39 -10.35
C LEU A 543 4.12 -1.75 -9.38
N GLY A 544 4.49 -0.61 -8.78
CA GLY A 544 3.65 0.13 -7.84
C GLY A 544 4.17 1.56 -7.65
N ILE A 545 3.28 2.47 -7.28
CA ILE A 545 3.58 3.88 -7.03
C ILE A 545 2.96 4.31 -5.71
N ALA A 546 3.59 5.26 -5.02
CA ALA A 546 3.04 5.92 -3.85
C ALA A 546 3.45 7.39 -3.83
N ALA A 547 2.53 8.26 -3.43
CA ALA A 547 2.74 9.69 -3.25
C ALA A 547 2.27 10.06 -1.85
N GLY A 548 3.13 10.77 -1.11
CA GLY A 548 2.80 11.39 0.16
C GLY A 548 2.80 12.91 0.03
N GLY A 549 2.89 13.65 1.14
CA GLY A 549 2.73 15.11 1.12
C GLY A 549 3.58 15.85 0.07
N TRP A 550 4.91 15.69 0.14
CA TRP A 550 5.88 16.27 -0.82
C TRP A 550 6.95 15.28 -1.29
N HIS A 551 6.58 14.01 -1.38
CA HIS A 551 7.50 12.92 -1.71
C HIS A 551 6.75 11.84 -2.45
N SER A 552 7.51 11.06 -3.22
CA SER A 552 7.00 10.08 -4.16
C SER A 552 7.89 8.84 -4.15
N ALA A 553 7.30 7.70 -4.50
CA ALA A 553 7.98 6.44 -4.55
C ALA A 553 7.47 5.56 -5.69
N ALA A 554 8.35 4.69 -6.18
CA ALA A 554 8.00 3.62 -7.11
C ALA A 554 8.69 2.32 -6.70
N LEU A 555 7.94 1.23 -6.81
CA LEU A 555 8.47 -0.13 -6.73
C LEU A 555 8.83 -0.58 -8.14
N VAL A 556 10.11 -0.84 -8.41
CA VAL A 556 10.61 -1.12 -9.77
C VAL A 556 11.19 -2.52 -9.83
N GLY A 557 10.68 -3.34 -10.74
CA GLY A 557 11.24 -4.64 -11.09
C GLY A 557 12.34 -4.48 -12.14
N CYS A 558 13.44 -5.22 -11.99
CA CYS A 558 14.56 -5.23 -12.92
C CYS A 558 14.79 -6.64 -13.48
#